data_AF-A0A2V6XN45-F1
#
_entry.id   AF-A0A2V6XN45-F1
#
_cell.length_a   1.000
_cell.length_b   1.000
_cell.length_c   1.000
_cell.angle_alpha   90.00
_cell.angle_beta   90.00
_cell.angle_gamma   90.00
#
_symmetry.space_group_name_H-M   'P 1'
#
loop_
_entity.id
_entity.type
_entity.pdbx_description
1 polymer ?
#
loop_
_entity_poly.entity_id
_entity_poly.type
_entity_poly.pdbx_seq_one_letter_code
_entity_poly.pdbx_strand_id
1 'polypeptide(L)'
;MTAESLQRLRDRRFRRLPALRVGGERAALAFIDDVGFASTFYRFPEGVACLWEAVAGRANPRWPRRSHHDAGIGLTWDLKDTLPARKRVYYGKLLKRRPLLVALDLFPAFYALARGRQRARDYRVEYEAGRLSHTARRIMDAMVREHPQYTRGLRANAFMLEPTKTREFERAMAELQQGLWVVKSEERYEPTFSYRWDLVESWLPEAVAAGRRMSRDAALACVIERYTRGAVFTTERLLARLFGVPSEDAARAVGRLVATGAIDADHAIDGWPGR
;
A
#
# COMPACT_ATOMS: atom_id res chain seq x y z
N MET A 1 7.64 14.87 -27.17
CA MET A 1 8.16 14.04 -26.06
C MET A 1 7.83 12.61 -26.42
N THR A 2 8.82 11.71 -26.48
CA THR A 2 8.56 10.35 -27.01
C THR A 2 8.16 9.37 -25.92
N ALA A 3 7.34 8.39 -26.28
CA ALA A 3 6.98 7.28 -25.39
C ALA A 3 8.21 6.57 -24.80
N GLU A 4 9.26 6.39 -25.61
CA GLU A 4 10.52 5.78 -25.17
C GLU A 4 11.25 6.64 -24.12
N SER A 5 11.29 7.96 -24.30
CA SER A 5 11.92 8.86 -23.33
C SER A 5 11.25 8.80 -21.96
N LEU A 6 9.91 8.82 -21.93
CA LEU A 6 9.12 8.68 -20.72
C LEU A 6 9.30 7.32 -20.05
N GLN A 7 9.36 6.26 -20.85
CA GLN A 7 9.60 4.92 -20.35
C GLN A 7 10.99 4.79 -19.70
N ARG A 8 12.04 5.34 -20.32
CA ARG A 8 13.39 5.38 -19.73
C ARG A 8 13.42 6.17 -18.41
N LEU A 9 12.70 7.28 -18.32
CA LEU A 9 12.57 8.04 -17.08
C LEU A 9 11.88 7.21 -16.00
N ARG A 10 10.77 6.53 -16.33
CA ARG A 10 10.09 5.61 -15.40
C ARG A 10 11.01 4.47 -14.96
N ASP A 11 11.79 3.89 -15.88
CA ASP A 11 12.74 2.81 -15.54
C ASP A 11 13.82 3.29 -14.56
N ARG A 12 14.29 4.53 -14.69
CA ARG A 12 15.19 5.14 -13.70
C ARG A 12 14.49 5.33 -12.35
N ARG A 13 13.29 5.94 -12.33
CA ARG A 13 12.54 6.19 -11.08
C ARG A 13 12.15 4.91 -10.35
N PHE A 14 11.79 3.87 -11.10
CA PHE A 14 11.47 2.55 -10.57
C PHE A 14 12.69 1.67 -10.30
N ARG A 15 13.91 2.20 -10.49
CA ARG A 15 15.18 1.48 -10.28
C ARG A 15 15.26 0.17 -11.07
N ARG A 16 14.70 0.16 -12.27
CA ARG A 16 14.65 -0.98 -13.21
C ARG A 16 15.87 -1.04 -14.13
N LEU A 17 17.01 -0.57 -13.64
CA LEU A 17 18.31 -0.64 -14.30
C LEU A 17 19.31 -1.32 -13.37
N PRO A 18 20.22 -2.17 -13.86
CA PRO A 18 21.16 -2.92 -13.01
C PRO A 18 21.99 -2.02 -12.07
N ALA A 19 22.39 -0.85 -12.56
CA ALA A 19 23.17 0.13 -11.80
C ALA A 19 22.37 0.83 -10.67
N LEU A 20 21.04 0.78 -10.70
CA LEU A 20 20.16 1.43 -9.71
C LEU A 20 19.51 0.44 -8.74
N ARG A 21 19.83 -0.86 -8.85
CA ARG A 21 19.14 -1.93 -8.14
C ARG A 21 19.12 -1.71 -6.63
N VAL A 22 18.03 -2.11 -5.99
CA VAL A 22 17.89 -2.11 -4.54
C VAL A 22 18.65 -3.30 -3.96
N GLY A 23 19.71 -3.04 -3.19
CA GLY A 23 20.58 -4.06 -2.62
C GLY A 23 20.43 -4.30 -1.10
N GLY A 24 19.48 -3.66 -0.43
CA GLY A 24 19.31 -3.77 1.02
C GLY A 24 18.35 -2.75 1.62
N GLU A 25 18.13 -2.81 2.93
CA GLU A 25 17.08 -2.03 3.64
C GLU A 25 17.18 -0.53 3.41
N ARG A 26 18.38 0.06 3.54
CA ARG A 26 18.57 1.50 3.32
C ARG A 26 18.18 1.93 1.91
N ALA A 27 18.56 1.14 0.91
CA ALA A 27 18.22 1.42 -0.48
C ALA A 27 16.73 1.20 -0.74
N ALA A 28 16.12 0.18 -0.14
CA ALA A 28 14.70 -0.13 -0.27
C ALA A 28 13.81 0.96 0.35
N LEU A 29 14.18 1.45 1.53
CA LEU A 29 13.49 2.56 2.17
C LEU A 29 13.57 3.82 1.31
N ALA A 30 14.77 4.22 0.89
CA ALA A 30 14.94 5.38 0.01
C ALA A 30 14.11 5.23 -1.28
N PHE A 31 14.04 4.02 -1.84
CA PHE A 31 13.21 3.74 -3.00
C PHE A 31 11.72 3.99 -2.72
N ILE A 32 11.21 3.46 -1.61
CA ILE A 32 9.79 3.60 -1.22
C ILE A 32 9.45 5.06 -0.92
N ASP A 33 10.36 5.79 -0.25
CA ASP A 33 10.18 7.22 0.04
C ASP A 33 10.14 8.04 -1.26
N ASP A 34 11.03 7.75 -2.21
CA ASP A 34 11.10 8.41 -3.53
C ASP A 34 9.82 8.23 -4.36
N VAL A 35 9.27 7.01 -4.39
CA VAL A 35 8.08 6.66 -5.20
C VAL A 35 6.76 6.76 -4.43
N GLY A 36 6.82 7.01 -3.11
CA GLY A 36 5.69 7.05 -2.18
C GLY A 36 5.12 5.69 -1.78
N PHE A 37 4.93 4.78 -2.73
CA PHE A 37 4.48 3.42 -2.44
C PHE A 37 4.87 2.45 -3.56
N ALA A 38 5.10 1.20 -3.16
CA ALA A 38 5.45 0.12 -4.07
C ALA A 38 4.71 -1.16 -3.70
N SER A 39 4.34 -1.96 -4.69
CA SER A 39 3.96 -3.35 -4.44
C SER A 39 5.18 -4.19 -4.08
N THR A 40 4.95 -5.39 -3.54
CA THR A 40 6.05 -6.34 -3.29
C THR A 40 6.45 -7.06 -4.58
N PHE A 41 5.52 -7.81 -5.15
CA PHE A 41 5.71 -8.62 -6.37
C PHE A 41 4.67 -8.34 -7.47
N TYR A 42 3.57 -7.66 -7.13
CA TYR A 42 2.45 -7.47 -8.07
C TYR A 42 2.68 -6.26 -8.98
N ARG A 43 2.69 -6.47 -10.29
CA ARG A 43 2.88 -5.39 -11.25
C ARG A 43 1.53 -4.78 -11.62
N PHE A 44 1.30 -3.56 -11.16
CA PHE A 44 0.07 -2.83 -11.48
C PHE A 44 0.09 -2.35 -12.93
N PRO A 45 -0.96 -2.61 -13.73
CA PRO A 45 -1.07 -2.05 -15.07
C PRO A 45 -1.19 -0.52 -15.05
N GLU A 46 -1.58 0.09 -13.92
CA GLU A 46 -1.57 1.54 -13.72
C GLU A 46 -0.15 2.11 -13.52
N GLY A 47 0.91 1.32 -13.52
CA GLY A 47 2.27 1.84 -13.35
C GLY A 47 2.57 2.25 -11.91
N VAL A 48 2.26 1.37 -10.96
CA VAL A 48 2.79 1.46 -9.59
C VAL A 48 4.16 0.78 -9.53
N ALA A 49 5.09 1.37 -8.77
CA ALA A 49 6.40 0.78 -8.51
C ALA A 49 6.30 -0.63 -7.90
N CYS A 50 7.28 -1.48 -8.19
CA CYS A 50 7.34 -2.84 -7.67
C CYS A 50 8.73 -3.07 -7.03
N LEU A 51 8.76 -3.44 -5.75
CA LEU A 51 10.00 -3.66 -5.01
C LEU A 51 10.84 -4.77 -5.67
N TRP A 52 10.20 -5.86 -6.11
CA TRP A 52 10.92 -6.94 -6.79
C TRP A 52 11.56 -6.50 -8.11
N GLU A 53 10.91 -5.63 -8.90
CA GLU A 53 11.52 -5.08 -10.12
C GLU A 53 12.74 -4.20 -9.80
N ALA A 54 12.64 -3.40 -8.72
CA ALA A 54 13.73 -2.56 -8.23
C ALA A 54 14.90 -3.38 -7.67
N VAL A 55 14.63 -4.49 -6.96
CA VAL A 55 15.65 -5.43 -6.49
C VAL A 55 16.31 -6.17 -7.67
N ALA A 56 15.51 -6.62 -8.63
CA ALA A 56 16.01 -7.27 -9.83
C ALA A 56 16.79 -6.31 -10.75
N GLY A 57 16.60 -4.99 -10.61
CA GLY A 57 17.23 -3.99 -11.45
C GLY A 57 16.79 -4.08 -12.91
N ARG A 58 15.56 -4.55 -13.19
CA ARG A 58 15.01 -4.68 -14.54
C ARG A 58 13.49 -4.70 -14.53
N ALA A 59 12.89 -4.23 -15.63
CA ALA A 59 11.46 -4.35 -15.86
C ALA A 59 11.08 -5.79 -16.21
N ASN A 60 9.89 -6.22 -15.76
CA ASN A 60 9.33 -7.54 -16.05
C ASN A 60 10.33 -8.70 -15.82
N PRO A 61 10.94 -8.82 -14.62
CA PRO A 61 11.77 -9.97 -14.32
C PRO A 61 10.92 -11.25 -14.42
N ARG A 62 11.49 -12.29 -15.03
CA ARG A 62 10.85 -13.61 -15.12
C ARG A 62 10.90 -14.27 -13.75
N TRP A 63 9.78 -14.86 -13.32
CA TRP A 63 9.74 -15.64 -12.09
C TRP A 63 10.72 -16.84 -12.19
N PRO A 64 11.67 -17.00 -11.26
CA PRO A 64 12.62 -18.11 -11.26
C PRO A 64 11.91 -19.45 -11.00
N ARG A 65 12.39 -20.53 -11.63
CA ARG A 65 11.86 -21.89 -11.38
C ARG A 65 12.06 -22.34 -9.94
N ARG A 66 13.21 -21.98 -9.32
CA ARG A 66 13.56 -22.32 -7.94
C ARG A 66 13.50 -21.07 -7.05
N SER A 67 12.30 -20.50 -6.92
CA SER A 67 12.10 -19.20 -6.23
C SER A 67 12.55 -19.16 -4.77
N HIS A 68 12.53 -20.29 -4.06
CA HIS A 68 12.98 -20.39 -2.66
C HIS A 68 14.50 -20.19 -2.46
N HIS A 69 15.29 -20.27 -3.54
CA HIS A 69 16.75 -20.07 -3.50
C HIS A 69 17.20 -18.85 -4.32
N ASP A 70 16.26 -18.06 -4.85
CA ASP A 70 16.58 -16.88 -5.62
C ASP A 70 16.89 -15.71 -4.68
N ALA A 71 18.10 -15.16 -4.77
CA ALA A 71 18.56 -14.08 -3.90
C ALA A 71 17.71 -12.80 -4.02
N GLY A 72 17.16 -12.51 -5.20
CA GLY A 72 16.30 -11.33 -5.40
C GLY A 72 14.92 -11.50 -4.77
N ILE A 73 14.34 -12.70 -4.88
CA ILE A 73 13.09 -13.05 -4.19
C ILE A 73 13.30 -13.06 -2.67
N GLY A 74 14.36 -13.73 -2.19
CA GLY A 74 14.72 -13.77 -0.77
C GLY A 74 14.86 -12.36 -0.19
N LEU A 75 15.70 -11.52 -0.82
CA LEU A 75 15.86 -10.13 -0.41
C LEU A 75 14.53 -9.35 -0.43
N THR A 76 13.66 -9.57 -1.43
CA THR A 76 12.35 -8.89 -1.47
C THR A 76 11.46 -9.30 -0.30
N TRP A 77 11.46 -10.58 0.09
CA TRP A 77 10.72 -11.06 1.27
C TRP A 77 11.29 -10.46 2.56
N ASP A 78 12.61 -10.53 2.73
CA ASP A 78 13.30 -9.98 3.89
C ASP A 78 12.95 -8.49 4.07
N LEU A 79 13.06 -7.69 3.00
CA LEU A 79 12.72 -6.27 3.02
C LEU A 79 11.25 -6.01 3.38
N LYS A 80 10.34 -6.84 2.87
CA LYS A 80 8.91 -6.74 3.17
C LYS A 80 8.59 -7.11 4.62
N ASP A 81 9.42 -7.90 5.28
CA ASP A 81 9.27 -8.24 6.70
C ASP A 81 9.93 -7.21 7.60
N THR A 82 11.19 -6.86 7.31
CA THR A 82 12.01 -6.04 8.19
C THR A 82 11.62 -4.56 8.20
N LEU A 83 11.29 -3.98 7.05
CA LEU A 83 10.91 -2.56 6.97
C LEU A 83 9.66 -2.21 7.80
N PRO A 84 8.53 -2.93 7.68
CA PRO A 84 7.37 -2.67 8.55
C PRO A 84 7.63 -3.08 10.00
N ALA A 85 8.36 -4.17 10.28
CA ALA A 85 8.69 -4.54 11.66
C ALA A 85 9.46 -3.43 12.40
N ARG A 86 10.34 -2.71 11.69
CA ARG A 86 11.07 -1.54 12.20
C ARG A 86 10.30 -0.21 12.08
N LYS A 87 9.01 -0.25 11.76
CA LYS A 87 8.15 0.93 11.53
C LYS A 87 8.80 1.94 10.58
N ARG A 88 9.40 1.48 9.48
CA ARG A 88 9.99 2.36 8.44
C ARG A 88 9.04 2.63 7.29
N VAL A 89 8.11 1.70 7.04
CA VAL A 89 7.06 1.78 6.03
C VAL A 89 5.80 1.13 6.57
N TYR A 90 4.63 1.52 6.08
CA TYR A 90 3.40 0.77 6.31
C TYR A 90 3.32 -0.39 5.30
N TYR A 91 2.90 -1.58 5.76
CA TYR A 91 2.62 -2.72 4.88
C TYR A 91 1.17 -3.21 5.03
N GLY A 92 0.42 -3.23 3.93
CA GLY A 92 -0.99 -3.63 3.94
C GLY A 92 -1.63 -3.66 2.55
N LYS A 93 -2.97 -3.66 2.50
CA LYS A 93 -3.75 -3.85 1.26
C LYS A 93 -4.58 -2.61 0.91
N LEU A 94 -3.95 -1.54 0.44
CA LEU A 94 -4.62 -0.25 0.23
C LEU A 94 -5.13 0.00 -1.19
N LEU A 95 -4.48 -0.56 -2.21
CA LEU A 95 -4.90 -0.42 -3.61
C LEU A 95 -5.27 -1.78 -4.18
N LYS A 96 -6.49 -1.89 -4.69
CA LYS A 96 -7.02 -3.09 -5.38
C LYS A 96 -6.78 -4.41 -4.62
N ARG A 97 -6.80 -4.36 -3.29
CA ARG A 97 -6.58 -5.51 -2.39
C ARG A 97 -5.20 -6.16 -2.54
N ARG A 98 -4.22 -5.48 -3.14
CA ARG A 98 -2.86 -5.99 -3.36
C ARG A 98 -1.93 -5.54 -2.23
N PRO A 99 -0.91 -6.35 -1.86
CA PRO A 99 0.07 -5.95 -0.86
C PRO A 99 0.92 -4.76 -1.33
N LEU A 100 1.01 -3.74 -0.48
CA LEU A 100 1.71 -2.49 -0.71
C LEU A 100 2.59 -2.14 0.48
N LEU A 101 3.76 -1.60 0.18
CA LEU A 101 4.63 -0.84 1.07
C LEU A 101 4.38 0.64 0.82
N VAL A 102 4.15 1.42 1.86
CA VAL A 102 3.82 2.85 1.77
C VAL A 102 4.77 3.64 2.66
N ALA A 103 5.35 4.69 2.10
CA ALA A 103 6.16 5.65 2.84
C ALA A 103 5.35 6.28 3.98
N LEU A 104 5.92 6.38 5.18
CA LEU A 104 5.17 6.81 6.35
C LEU A 104 4.76 8.28 6.30
N ASP A 105 5.47 9.12 5.55
CA ASP A 105 5.11 10.51 5.32
C ASP A 105 3.85 10.66 4.44
N LEU A 106 3.60 9.69 3.54
CA LEU A 106 2.42 9.61 2.69
C LEU A 106 1.24 8.89 3.35
N PHE A 107 1.50 8.07 4.36
CA PHE A 107 0.48 7.27 5.05
C PHE A 107 -0.74 8.09 5.55
N PRO A 108 -0.59 9.31 6.12
CA PRO A 108 -1.73 10.14 6.51
C PRO A 108 -2.77 10.37 5.40
N ALA A 109 -2.32 10.53 4.15
CA ALA A 109 -3.22 10.73 3.01
C ALA A 109 -4.01 9.44 2.70
N PHE A 110 -3.36 8.27 2.73
CA PHE A 110 -4.07 6.99 2.63
C PHE A 110 -5.09 6.79 3.75
N TYR A 111 -4.74 7.17 4.98
CA TYR A 111 -5.66 7.11 6.11
C TYR A 111 -6.90 7.99 5.88
N ALA A 112 -6.70 9.24 5.46
CA ALA A 112 -7.79 10.16 5.16
C ALA A 112 -8.72 9.62 4.05
N LEU A 113 -8.16 8.99 3.01
CA LEU A 113 -8.94 8.41 1.92
C LEU A 113 -9.75 7.17 2.36
N ALA A 114 -9.21 6.34 3.25
CA ALA A 114 -9.88 5.11 3.68
C ALA A 114 -10.84 5.30 4.86
N ARG A 115 -10.52 6.21 5.79
CA ARG A 115 -11.20 6.38 7.09
C ARG A 115 -11.78 7.77 7.30
N GLY A 116 -11.26 8.78 6.60
CA GLY A 116 -11.53 10.18 6.92
C GLY A 116 -11.21 10.48 8.39
N ARG A 117 -12.23 10.92 9.13
CA ARG A 117 -12.11 11.30 10.56
C ARG A 117 -12.28 10.14 11.55
N GLN A 118 -12.68 8.98 11.05
CA GLN A 118 -13.02 7.84 11.89
C GLN A 118 -11.82 7.34 12.69
N ARG A 119 -12.09 6.76 13.85
CA ARG A 119 -11.15 6.09 14.74
C ARG A 119 -11.36 4.58 14.71
N ALA A 120 -10.48 3.83 15.37
CA ALA A 120 -10.64 2.38 15.51
C ALA A 120 -11.93 2.00 16.25
N ARG A 121 -12.36 2.81 17.23
CA ARG A 121 -13.61 2.58 18.01
C ARG A 121 -14.90 2.67 17.19
N ASP A 122 -14.84 3.28 16.00
CA ASP A 122 -16.03 3.51 15.17
C ASP A 122 -16.42 2.27 14.32
N TYR A 123 -15.75 1.12 14.51
CA TYR A 123 -16.03 -0.12 13.77
C TYR A 123 -17.46 -0.63 13.93
N ARG A 124 -18.11 -0.35 15.06
CA ARG A 124 -19.52 -0.73 15.29
C ARG A 124 -20.48 0.04 14.39
N VAL A 125 -20.23 1.34 14.19
CA VAL A 125 -21.01 2.18 13.27
C VAL A 125 -20.89 1.65 11.83
N GLU A 126 -19.69 1.24 11.42
CA GLU A 126 -19.46 0.66 10.10
C GLU A 126 -20.15 -0.70 9.92
N TYR A 127 -20.19 -1.51 10.97
CA TYR A 127 -20.94 -2.76 11.00
C TYR A 127 -22.45 -2.53 10.91
N GLU A 128 -23.00 -1.64 11.74
CA GLU A 128 -24.42 -1.27 11.76
C GLU A 128 -24.88 -0.71 10.41
N ALA A 129 -24.00 0.01 9.71
CA ALA A 129 -24.26 0.52 8.37
C ALA A 129 -24.00 -0.51 7.24
N GLY A 130 -23.73 -1.78 7.56
CA GLY A 130 -23.54 -2.86 6.59
C GLY A 130 -22.23 -2.83 5.81
N ARG A 131 -21.26 -1.99 6.21
CA ARG A 131 -19.96 -1.82 5.54
C ARG A 131 -18.85 -2.70 6.11
N LEU A 132 -19.08 -3.31 7.27
CA LEU A 132 -18.16 -4.26 7.90
C LEU A 132 -18.84 -5.63 8.05
N SER A 133 -18.14 -6.72 7.76
CA SER A 133 -18.66 -8.07 7.96
C SER A 133 -18.77 -8.42 9.45
N HIS A 134 -19.66 -9.35 9.79
CA HIS A 134 -19.81 -9.84 11.16
C HIS A 134 -18.51 -10.43 11.73
N THR A 135 -17.75 -11.15 10.91
CA THR A 135 -16.44 -11.71 11.27
C THR A 135 -15.42 -10.61 11.53
N ALA A 136 -15.35 -9.59 10.67
CA ALA A 136 -14.46 -8.45 10.87
C ALA A 136 -14.82 -7.66 12.14
N ARG A 137 -16.11 -7.47 12.44
CA ARG A 137 -16.59 -6.90 13.70
C ARG A 137 -16.15 -7.72 14.92
N ARG A 138 -16.24 -9.06 14.88
CA ARG A 138 -15.77 -9.95 15.97
C ARG A 138 -14.26 -9.84 16.19
N ILE A 139 -13.49 -9.78 15.12
CA ILE A 139 -12.04 -9.57 15.22
C ILE A 139 -11.76 -8.19 15.84
N MET A 140 -12.49 -7.15 15.46
CA MET A 140 -12.35 -5.81 16.06
C MET A 140 -12.76 -5.77 17.54
N ASP A 141 -13.79 -6.49 17.98
CA ASP A 141 -14.11 -6.63 19.42
C ASP A 141 -12.90 -7.16 20.20
N ALA A 142 -12.24 -8.20 19.66
CA ALA A 142 -11.05 -8.79 20.28
C ALA A 142 -9.87 -7.82 20.28
N MET A 143 -9.60 -7.14 19.17
CA MET A 143 -8.49 -6.19 19.03
C MET A 143 -8.65 -4.92 19.88
N VAL A 144 -9.87 -4.40 20.03
CA VAL A 144 -10.14 -3.23 20.88
C VAL A 144 -9.98 -3.58 22.36
N ARG A 145 -10.29 -4.82 22.76
CA ARG A 145 -10.08 -5.29 24.13
C ARG A 145 -8.59 -5.51 24.43
N GLU A 146 -7.87 -6.12 23.50
CA GLU A 146 -6.47 -6.50 23.67
C GLU A 146 -5.72 -6.33 22.35
N HIS A 147 -4.66 -5.54 22.33
CA HIS A 147 -3.71 -5.44 21.22
C HIS A 147 -2.33 -5.06 21.75
N PRO A 148 -1.24 -5.47 21.07
CA PRO A 148 -1.21 -6.33 19.88
C PRO A 148 -1.46 -7.81 20.20
N GLN A 149 -1.87 -8.60 19.21
CA GLN A 149 -2.10 -10.05 19.35
C GLN A 149 -1.43 -10.85 18.23
N TYR A 150 -0.88 -12.02 18.56
CA TYR A 150 -0.46 -12.99 17.55
C TYR A 150 -1.68 -13.72 16.95
N THR A 151 -1.60 -14.15 15.68
CA THR A 151 -2.72 -14.78 14.95
C THR A 151 -3.43 -15.88 15.74
N ARG A 152 -2.70 -16.76 16.43
CA ARG A 152 -3.32 -17.83 17.22
C ARG A 152 -4.17 -17.29 18.37
N GLY A 153 -3.65 -16.32 19.12
CA GLY A 153 -4.39 -15.65 20.20
C GLY A 153 -5.61 -14.90 19.69
N LEU A 154 -5.45 -14.13 18.61
CA LEU A 154 -6.55 -13.41 17.98
C LEU A 154 -7.66 -14.36 17.50
N ARG A 155 -7.30 -15.51 16.93
CA ARG A 155 -8.28 -16.54 16.55
C ARG A 155 -8.98 -17.14 17.76
N ALA A 156 -8.28 -17.37 18.87
CA ALA A 156 -8.91 -17.82 20.11
C ALA A 156 -9.95 -16.79 20.60
N ASN A 157 -9.54 -15.53 20.70
CA ASN A 157 -10.36 -14.42 21.18
C ASN A 157 -11.54 -14.08 20.25
N ALA A 158 -11.43 -14.40 18.97
CA ALA A 158 -12.52 -14.28 18.00
C ALA A 158 -13.35 -15.57 17.82
N PHE A 159 -13.08 -16.65 18.57
CA PHE A 159 -13.65 -17.99 18.40
C PHE A 159 -13.55 -18.54 16.97
N MET A 160 -12.33 -18.53 16.43
CA MET A 160 -11.97 -18.93 15.07
C MET A 160 -10.78 -19.92 15.04
N LEU A 161 -10.53 -20.69 16.10
CA LEU A 161 -9.42 -21.65 16.13
C LEU A 161 -9.62 -22.80 15.13
N GLU A 162 -10.87 -23.15 14.81
CA GLU A 162 -11.17 -24.28 13.95
C GLU A 162 -10.60 -24.07 12.53
N PRO A 163 -9.95 -25.07 11.92
CA PRO A 163 -9.38 -24.96 10.58
C PRO A 163 -10.39 -24.56 9.49
N THR A 164 -11.66 -24.97 9.64
CA THR A 164 -12.76 -24.65 8.73
C THR A 164 -13.02 -23.14 8.63
N LYS A 165 -12.67 -22.36 9.66
CA LYS A 165 -12.84 -20.90 9.70
C LYS A 165 -11.67 -20.11 9.11
N THR A 166 -10.64 -20.78 8.59
CA THR A 166 -9.42 -20.10 8.10
C THR A 166 -9.69 -19.14 6.95
N ARG A 167 -10.44 -19.57 5.94
CA ARG A 167 -10.78 -18.70 4.80
C ARG A 167 -11.61 -17.48 5.23
N GLU A 168 -12.52 -17.68 6.17
CA GLU A 168 -13.35 -16.61 6.73
C GLU A 168 -12.50 -15.58 7.49
N PHE A 169 -11.59 -16.06 8.33
CA PHE A 169 -10.64 -15.23 9.07
C PHE A 169 -9.74 -14.42 8.12
N GLU A 170 -9.14 -15.06 7.11
CA GLU A 170 -8.27 -14.38 6.15
C GLU A 170 -9.01 -13.30 5.34
N ARG A 171 -10.26 -13.58 4.95
CA ARG A 171 -11.13 -12.60 4.29
C ARG A 171 -11.40 -11.40 5.19
N ALA A 172 -11.77 -11.64 6.44
CA ALA A 172 -12.03 -10.59 7.42
C ALA A 172 -10.76 -9.78 7.74
N MET A 173 -9.61 -10.42 7.87
CA MET A 173 -8.32 -9.73 8.05
C MET A 173 -7.94 -8.90 6.81
N ALA A 174 -8.26 -9.36 5.60
CA ALA A 174 -8.03 -8.59 4.39
C ALA A 174 -8.96 -7.38 4.30
N GLU A 175 -10.22 -7.52 4.71
CA GLU A 175 -11.19 -6.43 4.85
C GLU A 175 -10.71 -5.39 5.87
N LEU A 176 -10.29 -5.83 7.06
CA LEU A 176 -9.79 -4.94 8.11
C LEU A 176 -8.50 -4.21 7.71
N GLN A 177 -7.61 -4.84 6.95
CA GLN A 177 -6.42 -4.18 6.40
C GLN A 177 -6.77 -3.15 5.32
N GLN A 178 -7.72 -3.45 4.42
CA GLN A 178 -8.19 -2.50 3.41
C GLN A 178 -8.81 -1.26 4.05
N GLY A 179 -9.58 -1.47 5.11
CA GLY A 179 -10.18 -0.41 5.89
C GLY A 179 -9.25 0.23 6.92
N LEU A 180 -7.93 -0.01 6.90
CA LEU A 180 -6.97 0.57 7.86
C LEU A 180 -7.38 0.45 9.34
N TRP A 181 -8.02 -0.65 9.71
CA TRP A 181 -8.36 -0.96 11.10
C TRP A 181 -7.20 -1.61 11.83
N VAL A 182 -6.62 -2.62 11.18
CA VAL A 182 -5.54 -3.45 11.71
C VAL A 182 -4.33 -3.41 10.78
N VAL A 183 -3.16 -3.63 11.37
CA VAL A 183 -1.88 -3.73 10.65
C VAL A 183 -1.14 -4.98 11.07
N LYS A 184 -0.45 -5.59 10.11
CA LYS A 184 0.54 -6.63 10.41
C LYS A 184 1.82 -5.93 10.87
N SER A 185 2.06 -5.94 12.18
CA SER A 185 3.18 -5.24 12.81
C SER A 185 4.49 -6.05 12.79
N GLU A 186 4.41 -7.38 12.69
CA GLU A 186 5.57 -8.28 12.73
C GLU A 186 5.24 -9.63 12.06
N GLU A 187 6.25 -10.27 11.48
CA GLU A 187 6.25 -11.70 11.13
C GLU A 187 7.29 -12.41 11.99
N ARG A 188 6.83 -13.34 12.82
CA ARG A 188 7.70 -14.16 13.66
C ARG A 188 7.80 -15.54 13.04
N TYR A 189 9.01 -16.02 12.76
CA TYR A 189 9.23 -17.36 12.19
C TYR A 189 9.51 -18.43 13.27
N GLU A 190 10.10 -18.04 14.40
CA GLU A 190 10.53 -18.94 15.48
C GLU A 190 9.73 -18.73 16.78
N PRO A 191 9.41 -19.78 17.56
CA PRO A 191 9.58 -21.20 17.24
C PRO A 191 8.55 -21.73 16.23
N THR A 192 7.53 -20.92 15.91
CA THR A 192 6.51 -21.21 14.90
C THR A 192 6.10 -19.93 14.20
N PHE A 193 5.78 -20.04 12.92
CA PHE A 193 5.35 -18.91 12.11
C PHE A 193 4.05 -18.29 12.63
N SER A 194 4.08 -16.99 12.94
CA SER A 194 2.90 -16.23 13.29
C SER A 194 3.05 -14.76 12.93
N TYR A 195 1.95 -14.17 12.47
CA TYR A 195 1.82 -12.73 12.37
C TYR A 195 1.45 -12.11 13.72
N ARG A 196 1.97 -10.92 13.99
CA ARG A 196 1.51 -10.05 15.08
C ARG A 196 0.66 -8.91 14.52
N TRP A 197 -0.58 -8.83 14.97
CA TRP A 197 -1.57 -7.84 14.55
C TRP A 197 -1.71 -6.75 15.60
N ASP A 198 -1.85 -5.51 15.15
CA ASP A 198 -2.08 -4.35 15.99
C ASP A 198 -3.19 -3.48 15.38
N LEU A 199 -3.75 -2.57 16.16
CA LEU A 199 -4.59 -1.50 15.64
C LEU A 199 -3.72 -0.48 14.91
N VAL A 200 -4.16 0.00 13.75
CA VAL A 200 -3.42 1.03 13.00
C VAL A 200 -3.25 2.30 13.85
N GLU A 201 -4.29 2.68 14.59
CA GLU A 201 -4.29 3.86 15.47
C GLU A 201 -3.29 3.74 16.63
N SER A 202 -3.05 2.53 17.16
CA SER A 202 -2.05 2.28 18.19
C SER A 202 -0.64 2.16 17.61
N TRP A 203 -0.51 1.60 16.41
CA TRP A 203 0.77 1.36 15.78
C TRP A 203 1.42 2.64 15.21
N LEU A 204 0.61 3.55 14.64
CA LEU A 204 1.02 4.84 14.05
C LEU A 204 0.12 6.01 14.52
N PRO A 205 0.14 6.37 15.82
CA PRO A 205 -0.79 7.36 16.37
C PRO A 205 -0.66 8.74 15.74
N GLU A 206 0.56 9.22 15.48
CA GLU A 206 0.76 10.56 14.88
C GLU A 206 0.27 10.61 13.42
N ALA A 207 0.57 9.56 12.64
CA ALA A 207 0.17 9.51 11.24
C ALA A 207 -1.34 9.37 11.08
N VAL A 208 -2.00 8.61 11.97
CA VAL A 208 -3.46 8.55 12.07
C VAL A 208 -4.04 9.91 12.45
N ALA A 209 -3.47 10.58 13.46
CA ALA A 209 -3.92 11.91 13.86
C ALA A 209 -3.80 12.93 12.72
N ALA A 210 -2.70 12.89 11.97
CA ALA A 210 -2.49 13.72 10.78
C ALA A 210 -3.52 13.41 9.68
N GLY A 211 -3.74 12.13 9.38
CA GLY A 211 -4.72 11.72 8.36
C GLY A 211 -6.14 12.17 8.69
N ARG A 212 -6.55 12.08 9.97
CA ARG A 212 -7.88 12.53 10.43
C ARG A 212 -8.11 14.03 10.30
N ARG A 213 -7.04 14.83 10.23
CA ARG A 213 -7.11 16.29 10.00
C ARG A 213 -7.12 16.65 8.51
N MET A 214 -6.73 15.72 7.65
CA MET A 214 -6.64 15.95 6.20
C MET A 214 -8.02 15.85 5.57
N SER A 215 -8.35 16.80 4.67
CA SER A 215 -9.54 16.67 3.83
C SER A 215 -9.33 15.57 2.80
N ARG A 216 -10.42 14.92 2.36
CA ARG A 216 -10.36 13.90 1.33
C ARG A 216 -9.74 14.43 0.03
N ASP A 217 -10.10 15.65 -0.36
CA ASP A 217 -9.54 16.34 -1.53
C ASP A 217 -8.02 16.54 -1.43
N ALA A 218 -7.54 17.05 -0.29
CA ALA A 218 -6.10 17.26 -0.08
C ALA A 218 -5.34 15.93 -0.05
N ALA A 219 -5.93 14.90 0.56
CA ALA A 219 -5.37 13.57 0.59
C ALA A 219 -5.26 12.95 -0.81
N LEU A 220 -6.30 13.10 -1.64
CA LEU A 220 -6.29 12.60 -3.02
C LEU A 220 -5.22 13.31 -3.86
N ALA A 221 -5.16 14.64 -3.80
CA ALA A 221 -4.12 15.41 -4.47
C ALA A 221 -2.72 14.98 -4.01
N CYS A 222 -2.50 14.81 -2.70
CA CYS A 222 -1.22 14.39 -2.14
C CYS A 222 -0.77 13.00 -2.66
N VAL A 223 -1.66 12.00 -2.68
CA VAL A 223 -1.30 10.66 -3.20
C VAL A 223 -1.09 10.67 -4.70
N ILE A 224 -1.87 11.45 -5.46
CA ILE A 224 -1.70 11.57 -6.92
C ILE A 224 -0.36 12.25 -7.23
N GLU A 225 -0.02 13.34 -6.56
CA GLU A 225 1.23 14.05 -6.76
C GLU A 225 2.45 13.16 -6.51
N ARG A 226 2.48 12.47 -5.36
CA ARG A 226 3.59 11.56 -5.02
C ARG A 226 3.65 10.38 -6.00
N TYR A 227 2.49 9.81 -6.38
CA TYR A 227 2.43 8.75 -7.38
C TYR A 227 2.99 9.23 -8.74
N THR A 228 2.60 10.41 -9.24
CA THR A 228 3.04 10.92 -10.54
C THR A 228 4.54 11.19 -10.56
N ARG A 229 5.12 11.69 -9.46
CA ARG A 229 6.58 11.83 -9.31
C ARG A 229 7.32 10.50 -9.44
N GLY A 230 6.73 9.40 -8.96
CA GLY A 230 7.30 8.05 -9.11
C GLY A 230 7.05 7.47 -10.50
N ALA A 231 5.79 7.45 -10.93
CA ALA A 231 5.33 6.85 -12.17
C ALA A 231 5.72 7.62 -13.43
N VAL A 232 6.17 8.88 -13.29
CA VAL A 232 6.57 9.83 -14.35
C VAL A 232 5.42 10.31 -15.24
N PHE A 233 4.53 9.42 -15.65
CA PHE A 233 3.38 9.73 -16.49
C PHE A 233 2.20 8.86 -16.11
N THR A 234 0.98 9.32 -16.40
CA THR A 234 -0.27 8.60 -16.16
C THR A 234 -1.40 9.26 -16.96
N THR A 235 -2.63 8.78 -16.78
CA THR A 235 -3.84 9.45 -17.29
C THR A 235 -4.86 9.56 -16.16
N GLU A 236 -5.77 10.54 -16.23
CA GLU A 236 -6.84 10.70 -15.23
C GLU A 236 -7.65 9.42 -15.05
N ARG A 237 -7.94 8.72 -16.15
CA ARG A 237 -8.63 7.43 -16.13
C ARG A 237 -7.87 6.37 -15.33
N LEU A 238 -6.55 6.31 -15.47
CA LEU A 238 -5.72 5.39 -14.69
C LEU A 238 -5.68 5.78 -13.22
N LEU A 239 -5.63 7.08 -12.90
CA LEU A 239 -5.66 7.59 -11.52
C LEU A 239 -6.98 7.23 -10.82
N ALA A 240 -8.12 7.53 -11.45
CA ALA A 240 -9.44 7.17 -10.93
C ALA A 240 -9.54 5.66 -10.67
N ARG A 241 -9.08 4.84 -11.63
CA ARG A 241 -9.07 3.38 -11.51
C ARG A 241 -8.10 2.85 -10.46
N LEU A 242 -6.95 3.50 -10.26
CA LEU A 242 -5.94 3.10 -9.29
C LEU A 242 -6.43 3.32 -7.86
N PHE A 243 -6.90 4.54 -7.59
CA PHE A 243 -7.33 4.97 -6.26
C PHE A 243 -8.79 4.63 -5.94
N GLY A 244 -9.55 4.12 -6.92
CA GLY A 244 -10.94 3.72 -6.73
C GLY A 244 -11.85 4.90 -6.40
N VAL A 245 -11.61 6.03 -7.07
CA VAL A 245 -12.36 7.29 -6.87
C VAL A 245 -13.18 7.63 -8.13
N PRO A 246 -14.26 8.41 -8.01
CA PRO A 246 -14.96 8.96 -9.17
C PRO A 246 -14.02 9.72 -10.11
N SER A 247 -14.26 9.65 -11.42
CA SER A 247 -13.42 10.33 -12.41
C SER A 247 -13.36 11.85 -12.18
N GLU A 248 -14.47 12.45 -11.76
CA GLU A 248 -14.57 13.88 -11.44
C GLU A 248 -13.69 14.28 -10.25
N ASP A 249 -13.53 13.41 -9.24
CA ASP A 249 -12.66 13.68 -8.09
C ASP A 249 -11.19 13.59 -8.51
N ALA A 250 -10.83 12.62 -9.36
CA ALA A 250 -9.49 12.51 -9.93
C ALA A 250 -9.15 13.73 -10.80
N ALA A 251 -10.05 14.14 -11.70
CA ALA A 251 -9.88 15.32 -12.55
C ALA A 251 -9.76 16.61 -11.71
N ARG A 252 -10.57 16.78 -10.67
CA ARG A 252 -10.47 17.93 -9.75
C ARG A 252 -9.12 17.97 -9.03
N ALA A 253 -8.62 16.83 -8.57
CA ALA A 253 -7.31 16.73 -7.95
C ALA A 253 -6.18 17.04 -8.93
N VAL A 254 -6.26 16.53 -10.16
CA VAL A 254 -5.31 16.82 -11.25
C VAL A 254 -5.32 18.31 -11.59
N GLY A 255 -6.47 18.92 -11.78
CA GLY A 255 -6.59 20.36 -12.06
C GLY A 255 -5.98 21.24 -10.97
N ARG A 256 -6.11 20.85 -9.69
CA ARG A 256 -5.41 21.55 -8.59
C ARG A 256 -3.90 21.43 -8.69
N LEU A 257 -3.39 20.23 -8.98
CA LEU A 257 -1.95 19.99 -9.10
C LEU A 257 -1.34 20.71 -10.31
N VAL A 258 -2.09 20.82 -11.42
CA VAL A 258 -1.71 21.63 -12.58
C VAL A 258 -1.66 23.11 -12.22
N ALA A 259 -2.69 23.62 -11.52
CA ALA A 259 -2.73 25.02 -11.10
C ALA A 259 -1.57 25.40 -10.16
N THR A 260 -1.05 24.45 -9.37
CA THR A 260 0.13 24.67 -8.53
C THR A 260 1.47 24.37 -9.21
N GLY A 261 1.46 23.95 -10.49
CA GLY A 261 2.67 23.54 -11.22
C GLY A 261 3.34 22.27 -10.67
N ALA A 262 2.60 21.45 -9.92
CA ALA A 262 3.12 20.21 -9.34
C ALA A 262 3.15 19.06 -10.37
N ILE A 263 2.27 19.11 -11.36
CA ILE A 263 2.24 18.22 -12.53
C ILE A 263 1.90 19.03 -13.77
N ASP A 264 2.41 18.59 -14.92
CA ASP A 264 1.97 19.07 -16.22
C ASP A 264 0.95 18.11 -16.83
N ALA A 265 -0.01 18.64 -17.59
CA ALA A 265 -1.11 17.88 -18.20
C ALA A 265 -1.24 18.17 -19.71
N ASP A 266 -2.10 17.41 -20.39
CA ASP A 266 -2.46 17.58 -21.80
C ASP A 266 -1.29 17.47 -22.80
N HIS A 267 -0.28 16.65 -22.48
CA HIS A 267 0.86 16.40 -23.36
C HIS A 267 0.60 15.29 -24.37
N ALA A 268 0.56 15.65 -25.66
CA ALA A 268 0.66 14.68 -26.74
C ALA A 268 2.03 13.98 -26.70
N ILE A 269 2.02 12.64 -26.65
CA ILE A 269 3.21 11.81 -26.59
C ILE A 269 3.42 11.10 -27.91
N ASP A 270 4.56 11.34 -28.54
CA ASP A 270 4.91 10.70 -29.81
C ASP A 270 5.01 9.18 -29.59
N GLY A 271 4.15 8.43 -30.31
CA GLY A 271 4.05 6.97 -30.22
C GLY A 271 2.91 6.43 -29.34
N TRP A 272 2.10 7.28 -28.71
CA TRP A 272 0.86 6.87 -28.03
C TRP A 272 -0.38 7.49 -28.68
N PRO A 273 -1.54 6.80 -28.64
CA PRO A 273 -2.78 7.37 -29.14
C PRO A 273 -3.31 8.44 -28.17
N GLY A 274 -3.76 9.58 -28.73
CA GLY A 274 -4.44 10.64 -27.98
C GLY A 274 -3.51 11.73 -27.44
N ARG A 275 -4.08 12.56 -26.55
CA ARG A 275 -3.37 13.52 -25.70
C ARG A 275 -3.33 12.99 -24.27
#